data_AF-A0A959UWH9-F1
#
_entry.id   AF-A0A959UWH9-F1
#
_cell.length_a   1.000
_cell.length_b   1.000
_cell.length_c   1.000
_cell.angle_alpha   90.00
_cell.angle_beta   90.00
_cell.angle_gamma   90.00
#
_symmetry.space_group_name_H-M   'P 1'
#
loop_
_entity.id
_entity.type
_entity.pdbx_description
1 polymer ?
#
loop_
_entity_poly.entity_id
_entity_poly.type
_entity_poly.pdbx_seq_one_letter_code
_entity_poly.pdbx_strand_id
1 'polypeptide(L)'
;MFPRTRVVQTGDEIGDMSKALSELVDGLRRTTEFSHAVAAGRFDAEYMPLSEEDVLGHALLKMRDELGQRERILEQKVQERTEEVVRQKEEVERQGRKVVELYKNVTDSIRYAKRLQESILPPDQRVREMLQESFVLYRPKDIVSGDFYWVESVGEKVVIAAVDCTGHGVPGAFMSLVG
;
A
#
# COMPACT_ATOMS: atom_id res chain seq x y z
N MET A 1 -39.60 -30.56 -4.85
CA MET A 1 -40.34 -31.12 -6.00
C MET A 1 -41.81 -31.09 -5.62
N PHE A 2 -42.58 -30.13 -6.15
CA PHE A 2 -44.01 -30.03 -5.85
C PHE A 2 -44.80 -30.99 -6.74
N PRO A 3 -45.91 -31.59 -6.25
CA PRO A 3 -46.71 -32.53 -7.02
C PRO A 3 -47.23 -31.87 -8.31
N ARG A 4 -47.15 -32.60 -9.45
CA ARG A 4 -47.59 -32.10 -10.77
C ARG A 4 -49.06 -32.38 -11.08
N THR A 5 -49.72 -33.17 -10.24
CA THR A 5 -51.08 -33.66 -10.46
C THR A 5 -52.06 -32.83 -9.65
N ARG A 6 -53.06 -32.22 -10.30
CA ARG A 6 -54.15 -31.52 -9.61
C ARG A 6 -55.00 -32.54 -8.85
N VAL A 7 -55.24 -32.28 -7.57
CA VAL A 7 -56.11 -33.12 -6.74
C VAL A 7 -57.56 -32.96 -7.24
N VAL A 8 -58.31 -34.06 -7.31
CA VAL A 8 -59.69 -34.09 -7.82
C VAL A 8 -60.56 -33.20 -6.91
N GLN A 9 -61.34 -32.29 -7.50
CA GLN A 9 -62.29 -31.45 -6.77
C GLN A 9 -63.64 -32.15 -6.71
N THR A 10 -63.96 -32.70 -5.55
CA THR A 10 -65.29 -33.19 -5.18
C THR A 10 -66.04 -32.09 -4.42
N GLY A 11 -67.38 -32.09 -4.41
CA GLY A 11 -68.18 -31.08 -3.69
C GLY A 11 -68.38 -31.40 -2.20
N ASP A 12 -67.47 -32.20 -1.63
CA ASP A 12 -67.51 -32.72 -0.26
C ASP A 12 -66.32 -32.17 0.55
N GLU A 13 -66.21 -32.57 1.81
CA GLU A 13 -65.16 -32.11 2.71
C GLU A 13 -63.75 -32.49 2.21
N ILE A 14 -63.63 -33.55 1.41
CA ILE A 14 -62.37 -33.98 0.79
C ILE A 14 -61.95 -33.00 -0.32
N GLY A 15 -62.90 -32.45 -1.06
CA GLY A 15 -62.68 -31.39 -2.04
C GLY A 15 -62.19 -30.08 -1.43
N ASP A 16 -62.76 -29.69 -0.28
CA ASP A 16 -62.33 -28.49 0.45
C ASP A 16 -60.90 -28.65 1.00
N MET A 17 -60.57 -29.82 1.56
CA MET A 17 -59.20 -30.14 2.00
C MET A 17 -58.21 -30.16 0.82
N SER A 18 -58.63 -30.72 -0.32
CA SER A 18 -57.87 -30.78 -1.57
C SER A 18 -57.53 -29.38 -2.10
N LYS A 19 -58.47 -28.43 -2.00
CA LYS A 19 -58.27 -27.03 -2.35
C LYS A 19 -57.29 -26.34 -1.41
N ALA A 20 -57.47 -26.48 -0.10
CA ALA A 20 -56.56 -25.90 0.90
C ALA A 20 -55.11 -26.42 0.75
N LEU A 21 -54.95 -27.72 0.47
CA LEU A 21 -53.64 -28.31 0.19
C LEU A 21 -53.00 -27.75 -1.09
N SER A 22 -53.79 -27.53 -2.13
CA SER A 22 -53.30 -26.94 -3.38
C SER A 22 -52.84 -25.49 -3.19
N GLU A 23 -53.61 -24.69 -2.46
CA GLU A 23 -53.25 -23.30 -2.12
C GLU A 23 -51.96 -23.22 -1.29
N LEU A 24 -51.77 -24.15 -0.35
CA LEU A 24 -50.54 -24.26 0.43
C LEU A 24 -49.34 -24.62 -0.45
N VAL A 25 -49.48 -25.62 -1.32
CA VAL A 25 -48.40 -26.03 -2.25
C VAL A 25 -48.00 -24.88 -3.19
N ASP A 26 -48.96 -24.15 -3.72
CA ASP A 26 -48.70 -22.97 -4.57
C ASP A 26 -48.06 -21.83 -3.78
N GLY A 27 -48.44 -21.65 -2.52
CA GLY A 27 -47.77 -20.74 -1.60
C GLY A 27 -46.31 -21.07 -1.38
N LEU A 28 -46.00 -22.31 -1.01
CA LEU A 28 -44.62 -22.77 -0.83
C LEU A 28 -43.78 -22.63 -2.10
N ARG A 29 -44.39 -22.85 -3.27
CA ARG A 29 -43.71 -22.65 -4.56
C ARG A 29 -43.33 -21.19 -4.76
N ARG A 30 -44.25 -20.24 -4.52
CA ARG A 30 -43.97 -18.80 -4.60
C ARG A 30 -42.88 -18.37 -3.61
N THR A 31 -42.92 -18.85 -2.38
CA THR A 31 -41.89 -18.58 -1.36
C THR A 31 -40.51 -19.10 -1.80
N THR A 32 -40.47 -20.27 -2.43
CA THR A 32 -39.23 -20.86 -2.97
C THR A 32 -38.69 -20.00 -4.13
N GLU A 33 -39.55 -19.62 -5.07
CA GLU A 33 -39.18 -18.79 -6.22
C GLU A 33 -38.66 -17.41 -5.78
N PHE A 34 -39.32 -16.78 -4.80
CA PHE A 34 -38.86 -15.54 -4.18
C PHE A 34 -37.50 -15.69 -3.51
N SER A 35 -37.32 -16.75 -2.71
CA SER A 35 -36.03 -17.01 -2.04
C SER A 35 -34.89 -17.15 -3.06
N HIS A 36 -35.13 -17.82 -4.19
CA HIS A 36 -34.14 -17.89 -5.27
C HIS A 36 -33.89 -16.53 -5.94
N ALA A 37 -34.90 -15.68 -6.09
CA ALA A 37 -34.73 -14.34 -6.63
C ALA A 37 -33.85 -13.47 -5.72
N VAL A 38 -34.13 -13.45 -4.41
CA VAL A 38 -33.32 -12.73 -3.42
C VAL A 38 -31.89 -13.27 -3.36
N ALA A 39 -31.71 -14.59 -3.40
CA ALA A 39 -30.38 -15.22 -3.44
C ALA A 39 -29.58 -14.86 -4.71
N ALA A 40 -30.25 -14.55 -5.82
CA ALA A 40 -29.64 -14.08 -7.06
C ALA A 40 -29.37 -12.56 -7.06
N GLY A 41 -29.57 -11.87 -5.94
CA GLY A 41 -29.37 -10.42 -5.82
C GLY A 41 -30.53 -9.56 -6.34
N ARG A 42 -31.68 -10.16 -6.65
CA ARG A 42 -32.87 -9.42 -7.11
C ARG A 42 -33.69 -8.97 -5.90
N PHE A 43 -33.28 -7.86 -5.31
CA PHE A 43 -33.93 -7.27 -4.12
C PHE A 43 -35.18 -6.44 -4.44
N ASP A 44 -35.54 -6.32 -5.72
CA ASP A 44 -36.75 -5.69 -6.24
C ASP A 44 -37.88 -6.70 -6.51
N ALA A 45 -37.60 -8.00 -6.34
CA ALA A 45 -38.57 -9.06 -6.59
C ALA A 45 -39.85 -8.88 -5.74
N GLU A 46 -41.01 -8.94 -6.39
CA GLU A 46 -42.31 -8.89 -5.73
C GLU A 46 -42.61 -10.20 -5.00
N TYR A 47 -43.18 -10.09 -3.80
CA TYR A 47 -43.69 -11.23 -3.05
C TYR A 47 -44.85 -10.78 -2.18
N MET A 48 -45.95 -11.52 -2.27
CA MET A 48 -47.14 -11.29 -1.45
C MET A 48 -47.29 -12.45 -0.47
N PRO A 49 -47.25 -12.19 0.85
CA PRO A 49 -47.50 -13.20 1.87
C PRO A 49 -48.88 -13.85 1.68
N LEU A 50 -49.02 -15.10 2.13
CA LEU A 50 -50.26 -15.86 1.96
C LEU A 50 -51.42 -15.30 2.78
N SER A 51 -51.09 -14.68 3.92
CA SER A 51 -52.00 -13.98 4.82
C SER A 51 -51.20 -13.02 5.71
N GLU A 52 -51.89 -12.18 6.47
CA GLU A 52 -51.28 -11.32 7.50
C GLU A 52 -50.56 -12.12 8.61
N GLU A 53 -50.88 -13.42 8.76
CA GLU A 53 -50.26 -14.32 9.75
C GLU A 53 -49.10 -15.13 9.16
N ASP A 54 -48.75 -14.93 7.88
CA ASP A 54 -47.62 -15.60 7.21
C ASP A 54 -46.27 -15.06 7.71
N VAL A 55 -45.89 -15.50 8.91
CA VAL A 55 -44.64 -15.11 9.58
C VAL A 55 -43.42 -15.38 8.69
N LEU A 56 -43.41 -16.49 7.94
CA LEU A 56 -42.31 -16.85 7.06
C LEU A 56 -42.20 -15.87 5.88
N GLY A 57 -43.33 -15.56 5.25
CA GLY A 57 -43.40 -14.61 4.15
C GLY A 57 -42.93 -13.21 4.56
N HIS A 58 -43.39 -12.72 5.71
CA HIS A 58 -42.96 -11.43 6.24
C HIS A 58 -41.47 -11.42 6.64
N ALA A 59 -40.95 -12.51 7.21
CA ALA A 59 -39.53 -12.62 7.55
C ALA A 59 -38.63 -12.59 6.30
N LEU A 60 -39.05 -13.26 5.22
CA LEU A 60 -38.32 -13.26 3.95
C LEU A 60 -38.35 -11.89 3.26
N LEU A 61 -39.49 -11.18 3.30
CA LEU A 61 -39.57 -9.80 2.82
C LEU A 61 -38.61 -8.88 3.57
N LYS A 62 -38.62 -8.95 4.91
CA LYS A 62 -37.71 -8.18 5.74
C LYS A 62 -36.25 -8.51 5.42
N MET A 63 -35.92 -9.78 5.23
CA MET A 63 -34.56 -10.21 4.85
C MET A 63 -34.14 -9.63 3.50
N ARG A 64 -35.00 -9.67 2.47
CA ARG A 64 -34.73 -9.04 1.17
C ARG A 64 -34.42 -7.56 1.34
N ASP A 65 -35.25 -6.84 2.09
CA ASP A 65 -35.11 -5.39 2.26
C ASP A 65 -33.81 -5.03 2.99
N GLU A 66 -33.48 -5.78 4.05
CA GLU A 66 -32.21 -5.60 4.77
C GLU A 66 -30.99 -5.89 3.88
N LEU A 67 -31.04 -6.96 3.06
CA LEU A 67 -29.95 -7.29 2.14
C LEU A 67 -29.76 -6.22 1.07
N GLY A 68 -30.86 -5.75 0.45
CA GLY A 68 -30.81 -4.69 -0.55
C GLY A 68 -30.37 -3.33 0.01
N GLN A 69 -30.63 -3.04 1.29
CA GLN A 69 -30.06 -1.87 1.96
C GLN A 69 -28.57 -2.05 2.24
N ARG A 70 -28.15 -3.23 2.71
CA ARG A 70 -26.74 -3.52 2.99
C ARG A 70 -25.88 -3.47 1.74
N GLU A 71 -26.39 -3.98 0.61
CA GLU A 71 -25.69 -3.91 -0.68
C GLU A 71 -25.41 -2.47 -1.07
N ARG A 72 -26.43 -1.60 -1.07
CA ARG A 72 -26.26 -0.17 -1.38
C ARG A 72 -25.24 0.53 -0.46
N ILE A 73 -25.29 0.24 0.84
CA ILE A 73 -24.33 0.80 1.80
C ILE A 73 -22.92 0.28 1.52
N LEU A 74 -22.77 -1.01 1.19
CA LEU A 74 -21.48 -1.60 0.87
C LEU A 74 -20.91 -1.02 -0.42
N GLU A 75 -21.72 -0.86 -1.47
CA GLU A 75 -21.31 -0.21 -2.72
C GLU A 75 -20.81 1.21 -2.47
N GLN A 76 -21.54 2.00 -1.69
CA GLN A 76 -21.10 3.34 -1.31
C GLN A 76 -19.76 3.31 -0.56
N LYS A 77 -19.61 2.42 0.43
CA LYS A 77 -18.36 2.27 1.19
C LYS A 77 -17.19 1.77 0.34
N VAL A 78 -17.46 0.95 -0.68
CA VAL A 78 -16.43 0.50 -1.63
C VAL A 78 -15.99 1.66 -2.50
N GLN A 79 -16.92 2.48 -2.98
CA GLN A 79 -16.61 3.68 -3.76
C GLN A 79 -15.77 4.67 -2.95
N GLU A 80 -16.22 5.02 -1.74
CA GLU A 80 -15.50 5.94 -0.84
C GLU A 80 -14.07 5.45 -0.54
N ARG A 81 -13.91 4.15 -0.21
CA ARG A 81 -12.59 3.57 0.05
C ARG A 81 -11.72 3.50 -1.20
N THR A 82 -12.30 3.27 -2.37
CA THR A 82 -11.55 3.26 -3.63
C THR A 82 -10.98 4.65 -3.93
N GLU A 83 -11.78 5.70 -3.74
CA GLU A 83 -11.34 7.09 -3.90
C GLU A 83 -10.24 7.47 -2.89
N GLU A 84 -10.36 7.01 -1.64
CA GLU A 84 -9.32 7.22 -0.63
C GLU A 84 -8.00 6.53 -1.01
N VAL A 85 -8.06 5.26 -1.43
CA VAL A 85 -6.88 4.50 -1.84
C VAL A 85 -6.17 5.14 -3.03
N VAL A 86 -6.92 5.63 -4.03
CA VAL A 86 -6.34 6.34 -5.18
C VAL A 86 -5.59 7.59 -4.71
N ARG A 87 -6.19 8.39 -3.83
CA ARG A 87 -5.57 9.61 -3.27
C ARG A 87 -4.31 9.30 -2.48
N GLN A 88 -4.35 8.27 -1.62
CA GLN A 88 -3.18 7.85 -0.84
C GLN A 88 -2.05 7.37 -1.76
N LYS A 89 -2.38 6.62 -2.82
CA LYS A 89 -1.39 6.18 -3.82
C LYS A 89 -0.71 7.37 -4.50
N GLU A 90 -1.46 8.38 -4.93
CA GLU A 90 -0.91 9.58 -5.55
C GLU A 90 0.05 10.33 -4.60
N GLU A 91 -0.32 10.45 -3.32
CA GLU A 91 0.54 11.08 -2.32
C GLU A 91 1.83 10.28 -2.07
N VAL A 92 1.73 8.94 -1.98
CA VAL A 92 2.89 8.07 -1.83
C VAL A 92 3.82 8.18 -3.04
N GLU A 93 3.28 8.18 -4.26
CA GLU A 93 4.09 8.37 -5.47
C GLU A 93 4.80 9.73 -5.48
N ARG A 94 4.11 10.79 -5.05
CA ARG A 94 4.69 12.14 -4.94
C ARG A 94 5.82 12.19 -3.92
N GLN A 95 5.64 11.56 -2.77
CA GLN A 95 6.70 11.45 -1.74
C GLN A 95 7.88 10.62 -2.26
N GLY A 96 7.62 9.52 -2.95
CA GLY A 96 8.65 8.69 -3.58
C GLY A 96 9.52 9.48 -4.56
N ARG A 97 8.92 10.33 -5.41
CA ARG A 97 9.68 11.20 -6.33
C ARG A 97 10.59 12.17 -5.59
N LYS A 98 10.10 12.81 -4.52
CA LYS A 98 10.91 13.73 -3.69
C LYS A 98 12.09 13.01 -3.03
N VAL A 99 11.87 11.78 -2.53
CA VAL A 99 12.95 10.98 -1.93
C VAL A 99 14.03 10.67 -2.96
N VAL A 100 13.66 10.28 -4.18
CA VAL A 100 14.62 10.01 -5.26
C VAL A 100 15.42 11.27 -5.60
N GLU A 101 14.76 12.42 -5.70
CA GLU A 101 15.42 13.70 -5.97
C GLU A 101 16.40 14.09 -4.86
N LEU A 102 15.98 14.00 -3.60
CA LEU A 102 16.83 14.28 -2.44
C LEU A 102 18.03 13.33 -2.39
N TYR A 103 17.81 12.05 -2.64
CA TYR A 103 18.88 11.05 -2.66
C TYR A 103 19.92 11.37 -3.74
N LYS A 104 19.47 11.78 -4.93
CA LYS A 104 20.36 12.23 -6.00
C LYS A 104 21.17 13.45 -5.58
N ASN A 105 20.52 14.48 -5.05
CA ASN A 105 21.17 15.71 -4.60
C ASN A 105 22.22 15.45 -3.50
N VAL A 106 21.89 14.61 -2.52
CA VAL A 106 22.83 14.19 -1.47
C VAL A 106 24.00 13.42 -2.05
N THR A 107 23.74 12.46 -2.94
CA THR A 107 24.80 11.66 -3.58
C THR A 107 25.75 12.54 -4.39
N ASP A 108 25.22 13.49 -5.16
CA ASP A 108 26.02 14.42 -5.95
C ASP A 108 26.83 15.37 -5.05
N SER A 109 26.27 15.78 -3.92
CA SER A 109 26.98 16.60 -2.91
C SER A 109 28.13 15.84 -2.26
N ILE A 110 27.94 14.55 -1.94
CA ILE A 110 29.00 13.68 -1.41
C ILE A 110 30.11 13.50 -2.45
N ARG A 111 29.76 13.25 -3.71
CA ARG A 111 30.76 13.15 -4.80
C ARG A 111 31.54 14.44 -5.00
N TYR A 112 30.86 15.59 -4.91
CA TYR A 112 31.51 16.89 -5.00
C TYR A 112 32.51 17.09 -3.84
N ALA A 113 32.12 16.76 -2.60
CA ALA A 113 33.01 16.81 -1.44
C ALA A 113 34.23 15.91 -1.61
N LYS A 114 34.07 14.69 -2.15
CA LYS A 114 35.20 13.81 -2.49
C LYS A 114 36.19 14.46 -3.45
N ARG A 115 35.70 15.09 -4.53
CA ARG A 115 36.57 15.78 -5.51
C ARG A 115 37.35 16.92 -4.86
N LEU A 116 36.71 17.69 -3.98
CA LEU A 116 37.38 18.75 -3.23
C LEU A 116 38.46 18.18 -2.31
N GLN A 117 38.16 17.13 -1.55
CA GLN A 117 39.15 16.47 -0.69
C GLN A 117 40.36 15.98 -1.50
N GLU A 118 40.12 15.28 -2.61
CA GLU A 118 41.19 14.78 -3.49
C GLU A 118 42.05 15.91 -4.10
N SER A 119 41.48 17.11 -4.27
CA SER A 119 42.21 18.26 -4.82
C SER A 119 43.16 18.95 -3.82
N ILE A 120 42.95 18.75 -2.51
CA ILE A 120 43.80 19.33 -1.45
C ILE A 120 44.96 18.41 -1.10
N LEU A 121 44.73 17.10 -1.17
CA LEU A 121 45.76 16.12 -0.80
C LEU A 121 46.97 16.25 -1.74
N PRO A 122 48.20 16.33 -1.19
CA PRO A 122 49.41 16.38 -2.01
C PRO A 122 49.53 15.14 -2.90
N PRO A 123 49.80 15.28 -4.20
CA PRO A 123 49.95 14.12 -5.07
C PRO A 123 51.19 13.31 -4.68
N ASP A 124 51.13 11.98 -4.81
CA ASP A 124 52.21 11.04 -4.46
C ASP A 124 53.57 11.39 -5.09
N GLN A 125 53.55 12.05 -6.25
CA GLN A 125 54.76 12.53 -6.92
C GLN A 125 55.45 13.63 -6.11
N ARG A 126 54.68 14.61 -5.60
CA ARG A 126 55.20 15.72 -4.78
C ARG A 126 55.80 15.20 -3.47
N VAL A 127 55.18 14.20 -2.86
CA VAL A 127 55.71 13.54 -1.66
C VAL A 127 57.05 12.87 -1.96
N ARG A 128 57.15 12.11 -3.07
CA ARG A 128 58.39 11.41 -3.47
C ARG A 128 59.52 12.33 -3.89
N GLU A 129 59.21 13.47 -4.50
CA GLU A 129 60.20 14.50 -4.85
C GLU A 129 60.86 15.09 -3.59
N MET A 130 60.09 15.28 -2.52
CA MET A 130 60.60 15.76 -1.24
C MET A 130 61.25 14.64 -0.40
N LEU A 131 60.77 13.39 -0.53
CA LEU A 131 61.21 12.22 0.25
C LEU A 131 61.26 10.96 -0.63
N GLN A 132 62.45 10.65 -1.16
CA GLN A 132 62.63 9.61 -2.18
C GLN A 132 62.28 8.18 -1.72
N GLU A 133 62.49 7.85 -0.44
CA GLU A 133 62.16 6.54 0.15
C GLU A 133 60.89 6.61 1.03
N SER A 134 59.80 7.13 0.48
CA SER A 134 58.52 7.29 1.19
C SER A 134 57.32 6.74 0.43
N PHE A 135 56.23 6.47 1.15
CA PHE A 135 54.93 6.11 0.59
C PHE A 135 53.80 6.71 1.42
N VAL A 136 52.65 6.95 0.79
CA VAL A 136 51.42 7.36 1.45
C VAL A 136 50.42 6.21 1.39
N LEU A 137 49.90 5.78 2.54
CA LEU A 137 48.80 4.83 2.62
C LEU A 137 47.55 5.55 3.10
N TYR A 138 46.64 5.85 2.18
CA TYR A 138 45.39 6.54 2.49
C TYR A 138 44.19 5.62 2.18
N ARG A 139 43.48 5.17 3.21
CA ARG A 139 42.37 4.22 3.11
C ARG A 139 41.13 4.73 3.85
N PRO A 140 40.31 5.59 3.21
CA PRO A 140 39.11 6.12 3.83
C PRO A 140 38.06 5.02 4.04
N LYS A 141 37.31 5.10 5.14
CA LYS A 141 36.23 4.13 5.46
C LYS A 141 34.99 4.32 4.59
N ASP A 142 34.66 5.57 4.29
CA ASP A 142 33.50 5.98 3.48
C ASP A 142 33.96 6.78 2.25
N ILE A 143 33.01 7.26 1.44
CA ILE A 143 33.29 8.02 0.20
C ILE A 143 34.14 9.29 0.47
N VAL A 144 34.01 9.88 1.66
CA VAL A 144 34.79 11.05 2.08
C VAL A 144 35.28 10.87 3.51
N SER A 145 36.54 11.19 3.76
CA SER A 145 37.19 11.03 5.08
C SER A 145 37.25 12.33 5.85
N GLY A 146 37.42 12.26 7.17
CA GLY A 146 37.89 13.39 7.99
C GLY A 146 39.42 13.53 7.96
N ASP A 147 40.11 12.42 7.68
CA ASP A 147 41.56 12.35 7.71
C ASP A 147 42.17 13.03 6.50
N PHE A 148 43.23 13.80 6.70
CA PHE A 148 44.03 14.36 5.61
C PHE A 148 45.50 14.43 5.98
N TYR A 149 46.34 14.60 4.97
CA TYR A 149 47.77 14.78 5.16
C TYR A 149 48.27 15.96 4.33
N TRP A 150 49.33 16.58 4.81
CA TRP A 150 49.97 17.71 4.17
C TRP A 150 51.49 17.53 4.21
N VAL A 151 52.15 17.94 3.13
CA VAL A 151 53.62 17.95 3.04
C VAL A 151 54.08 19.23 2.37
N GLU A 152 55.09 19.86 2.95
CA GLU A 152 55.68 21.06 2.39
C GLU A 152 57.16 21.18 2.75
N SER A 153 57.92 21.86 1.88
CA SER A 153 59.31 22.20 2.15
C SER A 153 59.42 23.62 2.69
N VAL A 154 60.07 23.78 3.84
CA VAL A 154 60.33 25.08 4.48
C VAL A 154 61.84 25.22 4.67
N GLY A 155 62.47 25.96 3.76
CA GLY A 155 63.94 26.07 3.69
C GLY A 155 64.57 24.72 3.36
N GLU A 156 65.50 24.26 4.19
CA GLU A 156 66.17 22.96 4.02
C GLU A 156 65.45 21.80 4.72
N LYS A 157 64.25 22.04 5.28
CA LYS A 157 63.48 21.04 6.02
C LYS A 157 62.20 20.66 5.28
N VAL A 158 61.77 19.42 5.43
CA VAL A 158 60.46 18.94 4.99
C VAL A 158 59.57 18.78 6.23
N VAL A 159 58.38 19.35 6.17
CA VAL A 159 57.36 19.27 7.23
C VAL A 159 56.23 18.39 6.71
N ILE A 160 55.80 17.45 7.54
CA ILE A 160 54.67 16.56 7.27
C ILE A 160 53.68 16.70 8.40
N ALA A 161 52.40 16.78 8.06
CA ALA A 161 51.29 16.67 9.01
C ALA A 161 50.34 15.57 8.55
N ALA A 162 49.91 14.72 9.50
CA ALA A 162 48.80 13.80 9.33
C ALA A 162 47.75 14.19 10.37
N VAL A 163 46.54 14.49 9.92
CA VAL A 163 45.48 15.06 10.74
C VAL A 163 44.28 14.12 10.66
N ASP A 164 43.78 13.73 11.83
CA ASP A 164 42.53 12.97 12.01
C ASP A 164 41.50 13.93 12.63
N CYS A 165 40.55 14.38 11.80
CA CYS A 165 39.43 15.18 12.29
C CYS A 165 38.32 14.24 12.78
N THR A 166 37.88 14.44 14.02
CA THR A 166 36.77 13.69 14.59
C THR A 166 35.49 13.90 13.77
N GLY A 167 35.09 12.87 13.03
CA GLY A 167 33.89 12.86 12.20
C GLY A 167 34.16 12.27 10.82
N HIS A 168 33.31 11.33 10.40
CA HIS A 168 33.37 10.72 9.06
C HIS A 168 32.24 11.23 8.17
N GLY A 169 32.40 11.13 6.84
CA GLY A 169 31.44 11.61 5.86
C GLY A 169 31.56 13.11 5.56
N VAL A 170 30.48 13.70 5.04
CA VAL A 170 30.47 15.09 4.52
C VAL A 170 30.98 16.11 5.55
N PRO A 171 30.57 16.11 6.84
CA PRO A 171 31.04 17.11 7.80
C PRO A 171 32.54 17.05 8.08
N GLY A 172 33.13 15.84 8.18
CA GLY A 172 34.58 15.65 8.40
C GLY A 172 35.40 16.14 7.20
N ALA A 173 34.91 15.91 5.99
CA ALA A 173 35.51 16.42 4.76
C ALA A 173 35.60 17.95 4.73
N PHE A 174 34.53 18.64 5.15
CA PHE A 174 34.51 20.10 5.21
C PHE A 174 35.46 20.65 6.28
N MET A 175 35.71 19.93 7.37
CA MET A 175 36.73 20.32 8.35
C MET A 175 38.15 20.19 7.78
N SER A 176 38.43 19.17 6.96
CA SER A 176 39.72 19.02 6.26
C SER A 176 40.00 20.11 5.20
N LEU A 177 38.97 20.83 4.75
CA LEU A 177 39.06 21.93 3.78
C LEU A 177 39.40 23.29 4.41
N VAL A 178 39.16 23.45 5.72
CA VAL A 178 39.34 24.73 6.45
C VAL A 178 40.62 24.74 7.28
N GLY A 179 41.16 23.56 7.60
CA GLY A 179 42.35 23.35 8.43
C GLY A 179 43.67 23.59 7.72
#